data_AF-A0A5K3FJK0-F1
#
_entry.id   AF-A0A5K3FJK0-F1
#
_cell.length_a   1.000
_cell.length_b   1.000
_cell.length_c   1.000
_cell.angle_alpha   90.00
_cell.angle_beta   90.00
_cell.angle_gamma   90.00
#
_symmetry.space_group_name_H-M   'P 1'
#
loop_
_entity.id
_entity.type
_entity.pdbx_description
1 polymer ?
#
loop_
_entity_poly.entity_id
_entity_poly.type
_entity_poly.pdbx_seq_one_letter_code
_entity_poly.pdbx_strand_id
1 'polypeptide(L)'
;MMIDDDHRMNLSLVAEFLTTASTETMRKSIFGYIAKSDKAIRSPSEKRFLSYREFPWDLMYPYPWGFAQFIGADIVDDMAIASAYTRFNYAPDDVVLGIVALKLGINLHNVDSMSYPLWSKEGNQMPFPLMVGPSELFDANQTSSN
;
A
#
# COMPACT_ATOMS: atom_id res chain seq x y z
N MET A 1 3.43 -11.24 -1.87
CA MET A 1 2.53 -10.34 -1.12
C MET A 1 3.26 -9.92 0.14
N MET A 2 3.19 -8.64 0.49
CA MET A 2 3.60 -8.12 1.80
C MET A 2 2.34 -7.71 2.55
N ILE A 3 2.32 -7.94 3.87
CA ILE A 3 1.22 -7.61 4.76
C ILE A 3 1.77 -7.39 6.17
N ASP A 4 1.23 -6.42 6.89
CA ASP A 4 1.52 -6.19 8.31
C ASP A 4 0.96 -7.32 9.19
N ASP A 5 1.53 -7.52 10.37
CA ASP A 5 1.18 -8.61 11.28
C ASP A 5 -0.13 -8.38 12.06
N ASP A 6 -0.64 -7.15 12.07
CA ASP A 6 -1.95 -6.77 12.58
C ASP A 6 -3.06 -6.81 11.52
N HIS A 7 -2.75 -7.22 10.28
CA HIS A 7 -3.69 -7.32 9.17
C HIS A 7 -4.07 -8.75 8.80
N ARG A 8 -5.28 -8.90 8.24
CA ARG A 8 -5.79 -10.16 7.68
C ARG A 8 -6.29 -9.97 6.26
N MET A 9 -6.48 -11.09 5.57
CA MET A 9 -6.97 -11.13 4.20
C MET A 9 -8.06 -12.17 4.00
N ASN A 10 -9.00 -11.88 3.11
CA ASN A 10 -9.97 -12.85 2.61
C ASN A 10 -9.36 -13.60 1.42
N LEU A 11 -8.92 -14.84 1.63
CA LEU A 11 -8.23 -15.63 0.60
C LEU A 11 -9.10 -15.91 -0.63
N SER A 12 -10.43 -15.98 -0.49
CA SER A 12 -11.33 -16.16 -1.64
C SER A 12 -11.32 -14.93 -2.55
N LEU A 13 -11.37 -13.74 -1.96
CA LEU A 13 -11.28 -12.48 -2.71
C LEU A 13 -9.89 -12.26 -3.29
N VAL A 14 -8.83 -12.69 -2.58
CA VAL A 14 -7.48 -12.69 -3.14
C VAL A 14 -7.40 -13.59 -4.37
N ALA A 15 -7.95 -14.81 -4.31
CA ALA A 15 -7.97 -15.73 -5.45
C ALA A 15 -8.74 -15.14 -6.64
N GLU A 16 -9.88 -14.49 -6.40
CA GLU A 16 -10.64 -13.76 -7.43
C GLU A 16 -9.81 -12.61 -8.01
N PHE A 17 -9.23 -11.77 -7.15
CA PHE A 17 -8.39 -10.64 -7.53
C PHE A 17 -7.24 -11.04 -8.45
N LEU A 18 -6.56 -12.16 -8.17
CA LEU A 18 -5.45 -12.65 -9.00
C LEU A 18 -5.85 -12.98 -10.46
N THR A 19 -7.16 -13.07 -10.75
CA THR A 19 -7.70 -13.30 -12.09
C THR A 19 -8.21 -12.03 -12.80
N THR A 20 -8.22 -10.88 -12.11
CA THR A 20 -8.84 -9.63 -12.61
C THR A 20 -8.02 -8.89 -13.66
N ALA A 21 -6.72 -9.19 -13.77
CA ALA A 21 -5.82 -8.57 -14.73
C ALA A 21 -5.02 -9.64 -15.50
N SER A 22 -4.40 -9.22 -16.61
CA SER A 22 -3.54 -10.12 -17.38
C SER A 22 -2.37 -10.61 -16.54
N THR A 23 -1.88 -11.82 -16.80
CA THR A 23 -0.70 -12.37 -16.14
C THR A 23 0.50 -11.43 -16.25
N GLU A 24 0.68 -10.77 -17.40
CA GLU A 24 1.74 -9.78 -17.58
C GLU A 24 1.57 -8.58 -16.63
N THR A 25 0.38 -8.01 -16.55
CA THR A 25 0.09 -6.88 -15.65
C THR A 25 0.32 -7.29 -14.19
N MET A 26 -0.16 -8.47 -13.78
CA MET A 26 0.00 -9.00 -12.42
C MET A 26 1.46 -9.22 -12.04
N ARG A 27 2.29 -9.65 -13.00
CA ARG A 27 3.71 -9.95 -12.75
C ARG A 27 4.63 -8.74 -12.84
N LYS A 28 4.21 -7.66 -13.52
CA LYS A 28 5.04 -6.47 -13.78
C LYS A 28 4.57 -5.18 -13.10
N SER A 29 3.60 -5.27 -12.19
CA SER A 29 3.03 -4.08 -11.53
C SER A 29 2.94 -4.27 -10.02
N ILE A 30 2.64 -3.18 -9.32
CA ILE A 30 2.34 -3.18 -7.88
C ILE A 30 0.85 -2.87 -7.70
N PHE A 31 0.21 -3.58 -6.79
CA PHE A 31 -1.20 -3.42 -6.46
C PHE A 31 -1.36 -3.24 -4.95
N GLY A 32 -2.21 -2.29 -4.57
CA GLY A 32 -2.54 -1.97 -3.18
C GLY A 32 -3.48 -0.77 -3.17
N TYR A 33 -3.79 -0.26 -1.99
CA TYR A 33 -4.45 1.04 -1.89
C TYR A 33 -3.43 2.14 -2.13
N ILE A 34 -3.61 2.94 -3.18
CA ILE A 34 -2.60 3.92 -3.59
C ILE A 34 -2.89 5.26 -2.94
N ALA A 35 -2.02 5.67 -2.02
CA ALA A 35 -1.98 7.03 -1.50
C ALA A 35 -1.50 7.97 -2.61
N LYS A 36 -2.28 9.01 -2.93
CA LYS A 36 -2.01 9.94 -4.04
C LYS A 36 -1.72 11.38 -3.61
N SER A 37 -2.03 11.71 -2.37
CA SER A 37 -2.07 13.10 -1.89
C SER A 37 -1.46 13.30 -0.50
N ASP A 38 -0.76 12.30 0.01
CA ASP A 38 -0.16 12.36 1.35
C ASP A 38 0.96 13.40 1.38
N LYS A 39 0.99 14.17 2.46
CA LYS A 39 1.96 15.25 2.68
C LYS A 39 3.11 14.77 3.55
N ALA A 40 4.31 15.26 3.28
CA ALA A 40 5.44 15.11 4.18
C ALA A 40 5.14 15.83 5.51
N ILE A 41 5.16 15.08 6.61
CA ILE A 41 4.86 15.64 7.94
C ILE A 41 6.05 16.49 8.40
N ARG A 42 5.79 17.78 8.66
CA ARG A 42 6.83 18.77 9.00
C ARG A 42 6.95 19.07 10.49
N SER A 43 6.17 18.39 11.34
CA SER A 43 6.24 18.58 12.79
C SER A 43 7.19 17.56 13.43
N PRO A 44 8.24 18.00 14.15
CA PRO A 44 9.15 17.09 14.88
C PRO A 44 8.49 16.26 15.99
N SER A 45 7.26 16.60 16.40
CA SER A 45 6.50 15.86 17.42
C SER A 45 5.79 14.61 16.87
N GLU A 46 5.74 14.45 15.56
CA GLU A 46 4.97 13.39 14.90
C GLU A 46 5.84 12.18 14.57
N LYS A 47 5.24 10.98 14.65
CA LYS A 47 5.95 9.70 14.42
C LYS A 47 6.69 9.65 13.08
N ARG A 48 6.12 10.26 12.05
CA ARG A 48 6.61 10.22 10.65
C ARG A 48 7.19 11.58 10.20
N PHE A 49 7.79 12.34 11.11
CA PHE A 49 8.44 13.61 10.79
C PHE A 49 9.52 13.47 9.70
N LEU A 50 9.49 14.36 8.72
CA LEU A 50 10.47 14.47 7.64
C LEU A 50 10.97 15.91 7.51
N SER A 51 12.26 16.13 7.75
CA SER A 51 12.86 17.46 7.56
C SER A 51 13.07 17.76 6.07
N TYR A 52 13.13 19.04 5.71
CA TYR A 52 13.46 19.45 4.33
C TYR A 52 14.85 19.03 3.87
N ARG A 53 15.77 18.72 4.80
CA ARG A 53 17.11 18.22 4.46
C ARG A 53 17.07 16.77 3.97
N GLU A 54 16.08 16.00 4.42
CA GLU A 54 15.94 14.57 4.11
C GLU A 54 14.93 14.35 2.98
N PHE A 55 13.84 15.12 2.98
CA PHE A 55 12.78 15.02 1.99
C PHE A 55 12.28 16.43 1.61
N PRO A 56 12.78 17.00 0.49
CA PRO A 56 12.55 18.41 0.17
C PRO A 56 11.15 18.71 -0.36
N TRP A 57 10.37 17.69 -0.75
CA TRP A 57 9.03 17.88 -1.34
C TRP A 57 7.94 17.83 -0.29
N ASP A 58 6.91 18.68 -0.42
CA ASP A 58 5.77 18.69 0.50
C ASP A 58 4.74 17.61 0.22
N LEU A 59 4.69 17.14 -1.02
CA LEU A 59 3.80 16.07 -1.47
C LEU A 59 4.61 14.81 -1.74
N MET A 60 4.14 13.68 -1.24
CA MET A 60 4.70 12.38 -1.56
C MET A 60 4.28 11.97 -2.98
N TYR A 61 5.18 11.32 -3.72
CA TYR A 61 4.80 10.68 -4.98
C TYR A 61 3.86 9.50 -4.68
N PRO A 62 2.90 9.15 -5.57
CA PRO A 62 1.99 8.03 -5.32
C PRO A 62 2.69 6.73 -4.91
N TYR A 63 2.12 6.05 -3.93
CA TYR A 63 2.69 4.82 -3.36
C TYR A 63 1.61 3.89 -2.80
N PRO A 64 1.84 2.57 -2.77
CA PRO A 64 0.93 1.65 -2.08
C PRO A 64 1.04 1.87 -0.57
N TRP A 65 -0.08 2.03 0.10
CA TRP A 65 -0.10 2.28 1.55
C TRP A 65 0.40 1.07 2.32
N GLY A 66 1.23 1.29 3.36
CA GLY A 66 2.17 0.30 3.89
C GLY A 66 1.63 -0.98 4.53
N PHE A 67 0.31 -1.15 4.72
CA PHE A 67 -0.22 -2.33 5.40
C PHE A 67 -0.31 -3.58 4.53
N ALA A 68 -0.48 -3.44 3.21
CA ALA A 68 -0.54 -4.58 2.30
C ALA A 68 -0.34 -4.21 0.83
N GLN A 69 0.46 -5.02 0.14
CA GLN A 69 0.67 -4.88 -1.30
C GLN A 69 0.98 -6.21 -1.99
N PHE A 70 0.48 -6.34 -3.22
CA PHE A 70 0.95 -7.33 -4.18
C PHE A 70 2.03 -6.69 -5.04
N ILE A 71 3.19 -7.32 -5.09
CA ILE A 71 4.30 -6.95 -5.96
C ILE A 71 4.45 -8.08 -6.96
N GLY A 72 4.41 -7.72 -8.25
CA GLY A 72 4.61 -8.67 -9.33
C GLY A 72 5.97 -9.33 -9.26
N ALA A 73 6.02 -10.65 -9.51
CA ALA A 73 7.25 -11.42 -9.34
C ALA A 73 8.37 -11.00 -10.31
N ASP A 74 8.03 -10.48 -11.50
CA ASP A 74 9.02 -10.15 -12.54
C ASP A 74 9.73 -8.81 -12.28
N ILE A 75 9.28 -8.02 -11.31
CA ILE A 75 9.88 -6.72 -10.96
C ILE A 75 10.67 -6.74 -9.66
N VAL A 76 10.65 -7.84 -8.90
CA VAL A 76 11.27 -7.90 -7.57
C VAL A 76 12.78 -7.68 -7.63
N ASP A 77 13.48 -8.30 -8.59
CA ASP A 77 14.94 -8.15 -8.74
C ASP A 77 15.31 -6.72 -9.14
N ASP A 78 14.59 -6.14 -10.10
CA ASP A 78 14.80 -4.75 -10.53
C ASP A 78 14.55 -3.77 -9.38
N MET A 79 13.51 -4.00 -8.59
CA MET A 79 13.20 -3.21 -7.40
C MET A 79 14.27 -3.36 -6.31
N ALA A 80 14.80 -4.57 -6.10
CA ALA A 80 15.89 -4.81 -5.16
C ALA A 80 17.16 -4.04 -5.58
N ILE A 81 17.52 -4.09 -6.86
CA ILE A 81 18.65 -3.33 -7.40
C ILE A 81 18.40 -1.82 -7.25
N ALA A 82 17.26 -1.32 -7.71
CA ALA A 82 16.93 0.11 -7.67
C ALA A 82 16.83 0.66 -6.24
N SER A 83 16.35 -0.12 -5.28
CA SER A 83 16.29 0.28 -3.87
C SER A 83 17.69 0.48 -3.29
N ALA A 84 18.67 -0.34 -3.66
CA ALA A 84 20.07 -0.15 -3.25
C ALA A 84 20.68 1.18 -3.72
N TYR A 85 20.15 1.76 -4.81
CA TYR A 85 20.57 3.06 -5.34
C TYR A 85 19.59 4.21 -5.02
N THR A 86 18.56 3.96 -4.21
CA THR A 86 17.55 4.96 -3.84
C THR A 86 17.77 5.44 -2.41
N ARG A 87 18.46 6.57 -2.27
CA ARG A 87 18.84 7.15 -0.96
C ARG A 87 17.75 8.08 -0.41
N PHE A 88 16.78 7.49 0.28
CA PHE A 88 15.82 8.21 1.13
C PHE A 88 15.73 7.54 2.50
N ASN A 89 16.85 7.56 3.24
CA ASN A 89 17.04 6.80 4.49
C ASN A 89 16.01 7.08 5.59
N TYR A 90 15.26 8.16 5.47
CA TYR A 90 14.29 8.62 6.48
C TYR A 90 12.85 8.61 5.97
N ALA A 91 12.64 8.43 4.66
CA ALA A 91 11.29 8.31 4.13
C ALA A 91 10.66 7.00 4.63
N PRO A 92 9.34 6.99 4.90
CA PRO A 92 8.60 5.75 5.09
C PRO A 92 8.89 4.74 3.97
N ASP A 93 8.98 3.48 4.32
CA ASP A 93 9.32 2.37 3.41
C ASP A 93 8.32 2.24 2.25
N ASP A 94 7.04 2.44 2.52
CA ASP A 94 5.98 2.48 1.54
C ASP A 94 6.16 3.64 0.53
N VAL A 95 6.56 4.82 0.99
CA VAL A 95 6.93 5.96 0.13
C VAL A 95 8.16 5.64 -0.72
N VAL A 96 9.19 4.99 -0.15
CA VAL A 96 10.36 4.54 -0.91
C VAL A 96 9.94 3.57 -2.02
N LEU A 97 8.98 2.68 -1.76
CA LEU A 97 8.44 1.76 -2.75
C LEU A 97 7.82 2.48 -3.94
N GLY A 98 7.02 3.53 -3.71
CA GLY A 98 6.46 4.38 -4.77
C GLY A 98 7.52 5.11 -5.59
N ILE A 99 8.58 5.60 -4.94
CA ILE A 99 9.69 6.27 -5.62
C ILE A 99 10.50 5.29 -6.48
N VAL A 100 10.75 4.08 -5.98
CA VAL A 100 11.43 3.02 -6.76
C VAL A 100 10.58 2.63 -7.96
N ALA A 101 9.27 2.48 -7.79
CA ALA A 101 8.35 2.20 -8.88
C ALA A 101 8.39 3.30 -9.96
N LEU A 102 8.38 4.57 -9.55
CA LEU A 102 8.55 5.71 -10.46
C LEU A 102 9.84 5.62 -11.28
N LYS A 103 10.98 5.37 -10.63
CA LYS A 103 12.28 5.30 -11.31
C LYS A 103 12.35 4.19 -12.36
N LEU A 104 11.68 3.06 -12.09
CA LEU A 104 11.67 1.89 -12.96
C LEU A 104 10.53 1.91 -13.99
N GLY A 105 9.63 2.90 -13.93
CA GLY A 105 8.44 2.94 -14.79
C GLY A 105 7.44 1.82 -14.49
N ILE A 106 7.40 1.34 -13.25
CA ILE A 106 6.47 0.31 -12.79
C ILE A 106 5.12 0.94 -12.50
N ASN A 107 4.05 0.32 -13.00
CA ASN A 107 2.70 0.81 -12.78
C ASN A 107 2.20 0.48 -11.36
N LEU A 108 1.55 1.47 -10.74
CA LEU A 108 0.80 1.30 -9.50
C LEU A 108 -0.70 1.18 -9.82
N HIS A 109 -1.34 0.12 -9.35
CA HIS A 109 -2.78 -0.10 -9.52
C HIS A 109 -3.50 0.00 -8.18
N ASN A 110 -4.51 0.87 -8.14
CA ASN A 110 -5.33 1.05 -6.95
C ASN A 110 -6.34 -0.07 -6.76
N VAL A 111 -6.36 -0.64 -5.56
CA VAL A 111 -7.29 -1.70 -5.14
C VAL A 111 -8.01 -1.24 -3.88
N ASP A 112 -9.21 -0.69 -4.05
CA ASP A 112 -9.96 -0.09 -2.93
C ASP A 112 -10.32 -1.10 -1.83
N SER A 113 -10.47 -2.39 -2.18
CA SER A 113 -10.73 -3.46 -1.22
C SER A 113 -9.53 -3.86 -0.35
N MET A 114 -8.34 -3.28 -0.60
CA MET A 114 -7.17 -3.37 0.27
C MET A 114 -7.03 -2.08 1.07
N SER A 115 -8.01 -1.70 1.89
CA SER A 115 -8.05 -0.38 2.55
C SER A 115 -8.04 -0.50 4.07
N TYR A 116 -7.38 0.45 4.74
CA TYR A 116 -7.51 0.67 6.18
C TYR A 116 -8.60 1.71 6.46
N PRO A 117 -9.59 1.44 7.35
CA PRO A 117 -10.41 2.51 7.90
C PRO A 117 -9.62 3.23 8.99
N LEU A 118 -8.93 4.31 8.64
CA LEU A 118 -8.73 5.40 9.58
C LEU A 118 -9.52 6.59 9.06
N TRP A 119 -10.67 6.79 9.72
CA TRP A 119 -11.53 7.95 9.60
C TRP A 119 -12.36 8.05 8.31
N SER A 120 -13.51 7.39 8.33
CA SER A 120 -14.72 8.08 7.93
C SER A 120 -15.77 7.91 9.05
N LYS A 121 -15.90 8.95 9.88
CA LYS A 121 -17.20 9.22 10.52
C LYS A 121 -18.18 9.84 9.52
N GLU A 122 -17.75 10.06 8.27
CA GLU A 122 -18.48 10.86 7.27
C GLU A 122 -18.70 10.16 5.92
N GLY A 123 -18.10 8.99 5.67
CA GLY A 123 -18.16 8.31 4.37
C GLY A 123 -18.64 6.86 4.50
N ASN A 124 -19.96 6.69 4.51
CA ASN A 124 -20.67 5.45 4.83
C ASN A 124 -20.53 4.30 3.78
N GLN A 125 -19.37 4.15 3.15
CA GLN A 125 -19.12 3.13 2.12
C GLN A 125 -17.68 2.62 2.21
N MET A 126 -17.43 1.68 3.13
CA MET A 126 -16.30 0.77 2.93
C MET A 126 -16.63 -0.12 1.71
N PRO A 127 -15.65 -0.47 0.87
CA PRO A 127 -15.84 -1.52 -0.12
C PRO A 127 -16.05 -2.84 0.62
N PHE A 128 -17.32 -3.19 0.86
CA PHE A 128 -17.68 -4.52 1.29
C PHE A 128 -17.96 -5.35 0.04
N PRO A 129 -17.24 -6.46 -0.17
CA PRO A 129 -16.39 -7.14 0.81
C PRO A 129 -14.92 -6.65 0.84
N LEU A 130 -14.35 -6.57 2.05
CA LEU A 130 -12.96 -6.17 2.30
C LEU A 130 -12.01 -7.34 1.98
N MET A 131 -11.02 -7.09 1.11
CA MET A 131 -10.03 -8.10 0.72
C MET A 131 -8.86 -8.16 1.71
N VAL A 132 -8.34 -7.01 2.13
CA VAL A 132 -7.28 -6.88 3.15
C VAL A 132 -7.58 -5.72 4.07
N GLY A 133 -7.35 -5.89 5.37
CA GLY A 133 -7.53 -4.84 6.38
C GLY A 133 -7.20 -5.30 7.80
N PRO A 134 -7.39 -4.43 8.80
CA PRO A 134 -7.09 -4.74 10.21
C PRO A 134 -7.85 -5.96 10.72
N SER A 135 -7.18 -6.77 11.53
CA SER A 135 -7.66 -8.07 12.02
C SER A 135 -9.04 -8.00 12.66
N GLU A 136 -9.34 -6.92 13.39
CA GLU A 136 -10.57 -6.72 14.13
C GLU A 136 -11.82 -6.71 13.23
N LEU A 137 -11.69 -6.26 11.98
CA LEU A 137 -12.80 -6.22 11.02
C LEU A 137 -13.16 -7.60 10.48
N PHE A 138 -12.20 -8.53 10.46
CA PHE A 138 -12.44 -9.91 10.04
C PHE A 138 -13.09 -10.73 11.15
N ASP A 139 -12.80 -10.41 12.41
CA ASP A 139 -13.35 -11.10 13.57
C ASP A 139 -14.79 -10.66 13.86
N ALA A 140 -15.13 -9.37 13.65
CA ALA A 140 -16.49 -8.85 13.84
C ALA A 140 -17.55 -9.52 12.95
N ASN A 141 -17.18 -9.95 11.73
CA ASN A 141 -18.08 -10.66 10.81
C ASN A 141 -18.38 -12.11 11.23
N GLN A 142 -17.64 -12.68 12.20
CA GLN A 142 -17.90 -14.04 12.71
C GLN A 142 -18.92 -14.04 13.85
N THR A 143 -19.10 -12.91 14.56
CA THR A 143 -20.03 -12.80 15.69
C THR A 143 -21.49 -12.53 15.31
N SER A 144 -21.78 -12.20 14.06
CA SER A 144 -23.13 -11.90 13.55
C SER A 144 -23.89 -13.12 12.98
N SER A 145 -23.29 -14.30 13.04
CA SER A 145 -23.89 -15.57 12.60
C SER A 145 -24.07 -16.50 13.80
N ASN A 146 -25.12 -16.24 14.59
CA ASN A 146 -25.70 -17.17 15.57
C ASN A 146 -27.22 -17.19 15.39
#